data_AF-J7SHM2-F1
#
_entry.id   AF-J7SHM2-F1
#
_cell.length_a   1.000
_cell.length_b   1.000
_cell.length_c   1.000
_cell.angle_alpha   90.00
_cell.angle_beta   90.00
_cell.angle_gamma   90.00
#
_symmetry.space_group_name_H-M   'P 1'
#
loop_
_entity.id
_entity.type
_entity.pdbx_description
1 polymer ?
#
loop_
_entity_poly.entity_id
_entity_poly.type
_entity_poly.pdbx_seq_one_letter_code
_entity_poly.pdbx_strand_id
1 'polypeptide(L)'
;MTTNSISSDITLVSLIHNQYGKELDIDNWNCEFKDWKLQLISTGKYYNFLKKVEIDCRVTQEPIYRENPIMWKIILRKNPKTNYFVAALSNVNHIKDRSHNADDPSIPGENTKDRGHFIADSFDKYLLTNDERNANNSQSNQFFGINNISNISPQDFRANRNSKEYAGQLRFEQQVKNYLEKSTNANEEVYYEIEEIKIEEKVLGRRIFIHWSQSDEADIHVFIPEDRD
;
A
#
# COMPACT_ATOMS: atom_id res chain seq x y z
N MET A 1 12.88 -28.24 27.04
CA MET A 1 12.31 -26.99 27.56
C MET A 1 12.20 -26.04 26.39
N THR A 2 11.00 -25.87 25.85
CA THR A 2 10.71 -24.93 24.77
C THR A 2 10.70 -23.52 25.35
N THR A 3 11.68 -22.70 24.99
CA THR A 3 11.65 -21.28 25.27
C THR A 3 10.53 -20.68 24.42
N ASN A 4 9.38 -20.44 25.05
CA ASN A 4 8.38 -19.51 24.55
C ASN A 4 9.08 -18.16 24.36
N SER A 5 9.42 -17.82 23.12
CA SER A 5 9.82 -16.47 22.77
C SER A 5 8.61 -15.59 23.02
N ILE A 6 8.62 -14.87 24.14
CA ILE A 6 7.64 -13.85 24.46
C ILE A 6 7.72 -12.81 23.34
N SER A 7 6.78 -12.88 22.40
CA SER A 7 6.55 -11.82 21.43
C SER A 7 6.10 -10.61 22.25
N SER A 8 7.02 -9.71 22.58
CA SER A 8 6.67 -8.42 23.15
C SER A 8 5.88 -7.67 22.09
N ASP A 9 4.57 -7.49 22.30
CA ASP A 9 3.76 -6.61 21.46
C ASP A 9 4.42 -5.22 21.46
N ILE A 10 4.84 -4.74 20.29
CA ILE A 10 5.38 -3.39 20.12
C ILE A 10 4.31 -2.51 19.48
N THR A 11 4.31 -1.21 19.74
CA THR A 11 3.51 -0.27 18.94
C THR A 11 4.38 0.35 17.85
N LEU A 12 3.75 0.96 16.84
CA LEU A 12 4.49 1.69 15.83
C LEU A 12 5.31 2.82 16.44
N VAL A 13 4.75 3.57 17.41
CA VAL A 13 5.51 4.57 18.19
C VAL A 13 6.77 3.97 18.81
N SER A 14 6.67 2.82 19.46
CA SER A 14 7.84 2.18 20.09
C SER A 14 8.87 1.69 19.06
N LEU A 15 8.41 1.20 17.90
CA LEU A 15 9.27 0.79 16.81
C LEU A 15 10.08 1.98 16.27
N ILE A 16 9.40 3.10 16.00
CA ILE A 16 10.03 4.33 15.48
C ILE A 16 11.01 4.91 16.50
N HIS A 17 10.65 4.98 17.79
CA HIS A 17 11.57 5.42 18.84
C HIS A 17 12.84 4.56 18.92
N ASN A 18 12.71 3.24 18.78
CA ASN A 18 13.86 2.35 18.82
C ASN A 18 14.77 2.52 17.60
N GLN A 19 14.20 2.76 16.43
CA GLN A 19 14.95 2.86 15.17
C GLN A 19 15.59 4.22 14.96
N TYR A 20 14.91 5.30 15.34
CA TYR A 20 15.32 6.67 15.03
C TYR A 20 15.58 7.53 16.28
N GLY A 21 15.49 6.96 17.48
CA GLY A 21 15.64 7.71 18.73
C GLY A 21 14.47 8.66 19.00
N LYS A 22 14.72 9.66 19.85
CA LYS A 22 13.74 10.71 20.21
C LYS A 22 13.81 11.94 19.29
N GLU A 23 14.51 11.84 18.17
CA GLU A 23 14.74 12.97 17.26
C GLU A 23 13.52 13.32 16.41
N LEU A 24 12.58 12.37 16.24
CA LEU A 24 11.32 12.61 15.54
C LEU A 24 10.25 13.12 16.52
N ASP A 25 9.56 14.21 16.15
CA ASP A 25 8.41 14.74 16.90
C ASP A 25 7.19 13.82 16.76
N ILE A 26 7.19 12.74 17.54
CA ILE A 26 6.13 11.74 17.55
C ILE A 26 4.91 12.22 18.34
N ASP A 27 5.06 13.24 19.19
CA ASP A 27 3.97 13.80 19.99
C ASP A 27 2.91 14.44 19.10
N ASN A 28 3.34 15.11 18.02
CA ASN A 28 2.46 15.70 17.01
C ASN A 28 2.10 14.75 15.85
N TRP A 29 2.46 13.46 15.94
CA TRP A 29 2.21 12.52 14.86
C TRP A 29 0.73 12.13 14.73
N ASN A 30 0.07 12.60 13.67
CA ASN A 30 -1.33 12.31 13.38
C ASN A 30 -1.49 11.03 12.55
N CYS A 31 -1.12 9.87 13.12
CA CYS A 31 -1.34 8.56 12.53
C CYS A 31 -2.27 7.73 13.43
N GLU A 32 -3.40 7.27 12.89
CA GLU A 32 -4.43 6.52 13.63
C GLU A 32 -3.91 5.22 14.25
N PHE A 33 -2.94 4.59 13.59
CA PHE A 33 -2.44 3.25 13.94
C PHE A 33 -1.21 3.29 14.85
N LYS A 34 -0.76 4.48 15.25
CA LYS A 34 0.54 4.65 15.93
C LYS A 34 0.66 3.88 17.24
N ASP A 35 -0.46 3.73 17.96
CA ASP A 35 -0.55 3.02 19.25
C ASP A 35 -1.08 1.59 19.11
N TRP A 36 -1.34 1.13 17.88
CA TRP A 36 -1.83 -0.23 17.68
C TRP A 36 -0.68 -1.22 17.88
N LYS A 37 -1.00 -2.34 18.53
CA LYS A 37 -0.03 -3.42 18.74
C LYS A 37 0.33 -4.09 17.42
N LEU A 38 1.63 -4.33 17.27
CA LEU A 38 2.28 -4.97 16.15
C LEU A 38 2.95 -6.27 16.61
N GLN A 39 2.91 -7.26 15.73
CA GLN A 39 3.68 -8.48 15.85
C GLN A 39 4.67 -8.58 14.68
N LEU A 40 5.96 -8.72 14.99
CA LEU A 40 6.99 -8.94 13.98
C LEU A 40 6.81 -10.31 13.32
N ILE A 41 6.77 -10.31 12.00
CA ILE A 41 6.89 -11.50 11.16
C ILE A 41 8.31 -11.55 10.63
N SER A 42 9.16 -12.33 11.33
CA SER A 42 10.58 -12.46 11.01
C SER A 42 10.81 -12.96 9.59
N THR A 43 9.99 -13.91 9.14
CA THR A 43 9.98 -14.38 7.74
C THR A 43 9.35 -13.31 6.83
N GLY A 44 10.19 -12.53 6.16
CA GLY A 44 9.76 -11.43 5.29
C GLY A 44 9.93 -10.03 5.89
N LYS A 45 10.37 -9.92 7.15
CA LYS A 45 10.68 -8.66 7.86
C LYS A 45 9.59 -7.58 7.73
N TYR A 46 8.38 -7.91 8.15
CA TYR A 46 7.23 -7.00 8.21
C TYR A 46 6.45 -7.22 9.51
N TYR A 47 5.43 -6.40 9.77
CA TYR A 47 4.65 -6.49 10.99
C TYR A 47 3.17 -6.72 10.69
N ASN A 48 2.51 -7.57 11.47
CA ASN A 48 1.05 -7.64 11.51
C ASN A 48 0.52 -6.69 12.57
N PHE A 49 -0.51 -5.91 12.24
CA PHE A 49 -1.32 -5.23 13.24
C PHE A 49 -2.27 -6.23 13.90
N LEU A 50 -2.33 -6.19 15.23
CA LEU A 50 -3.18 -7.09 16.02
C LEU A 50 -4.62 -6.57 16.17
N LYS A 51 -4.83 -5.28 15.93
CA LYS A 51 -6.14 -4.65 16.03
C LYS A 51 -6.87 -4.73 14.69
N LYS A 52 -8.15 -5.10 14.77
CA LYS A 52 -9.06 -5.17 13.63
C LYS A 52 -9.40 -3.78 13.11
N VAL A 53 -9.56 -3.67 11.80
CA VAL A 53 -9.96 -2.45 11.10
C VAL A 53 -11.45 -2.52 10.81
N GLU A 54 -12.14 -1.40 10.96
CA GLU A 54 -13.51 -1.25 10.47
C GLU A 54 -13.48 -0.80 9.01
N ILE A 55 -14.27 -1.47 8.16
CA ILE A 55 -14.33 -1.20 6.73
C ILE A 55 -15.10 0.09 6.49
N ASP A 56 -14.55 0.98 5.66
CA ASP A 56 -15.24 2.19 5.24
C ASP A 56 -16.26 1.86 4.13
N CYS A 57 -17.53 1.79 4.52
CA CYS A 57 -18.61 1.41 3.60
C CYS A 57 -18.82 2.40 2.44
N ARG A 58 -18.31 3.63 2.52
CA ARG A 58 -18.39 4.61 1.43
C ARG A 58 -17.60 4.15 0.20
N VAL A 59 -16.58 3.33 0.41
CA VAL A 59 -15.74 2.73 -0.66
C VAL A 59 -16.55 1.81 -1.58
N THR A 60 -17.74 1.38 -1.16
CA THR A 60 -18.66 0.61 -2.01
C THR A 60 -19.17 1.39 -3.22
N GLN A 61 -19.27 2.71 -3.11
CA GLN A 61 -19.77 3.59 -4.16
C GLN A 61 -18.64 4.12 -5.04
N GLU A 62 -17.56 4.58 -4.41
CA GLU A 62 -16.41 5.19 -5.10
C GLU A 62 -15.11 4.99 -4.30
N PRO A 63 -13.94 4.99 -4.96
CA PRO A 63 -12.64 5.04 -4.28
C PRO A 63 -12.50 6.24 -3.36
N ILE A 64 -11.78 6.06 -2.25
CA ILE A 64 -11.40 7.17 -1.37
C ILE A 64 -9.91 7.44 -1.55
N TYR A 65 -9.57 8.71 -1.76
CA TYR A 65 -8.20 9.20 -1.85
C TYR A 65 -7.95 10.32 -0.83
N ARG A 66 -6.78 10.30 -0.20
CA ARG A 66 -6.24 11.40 0.61
C ARG A 66 -4.81 11.65 0.16
N GLU A 67 -4.42 12.92 0.01
CA GLU A 67 -3.09 13.28 -0.51
C GLU A 67 -1.99 13.33 0.55
N ASN A 68 -2.29 13.76 1.79
CA ASN A 68 -1.26 13.93 2.83
C ASN A 68 -1.65 13.30 4.18
N PRO A 69 -1.05 12.15 4.56
CA PRO A 69 -0.24 11.29 3.70
C PRO A 69 -1.11 10.59 2.64
N ILE A 70 -0.46 10.13 1.56
CA ILE A 70 -1.14 9.43 0.46
C ILE A 70 -1.83 8.20 1.03
N MET A 71 -3.13 8.09 0.78
CA MET A 71 -3.91 6.93 1.14
C MET A 71 -4.97 6.67 0.08
N TRP A 72 -5.14 5.39 -0.25
CA TRP A 72 -6.17 4.90 -1.13
C TRP A 72 -6.98 3.80 -0.45
N LYS A 73 -8.31 3.87 -0.61
CA LYS A 73 -9.23 2.76 -0.30
C LYS A 73 -10.03 2.42 -1.55
N ILE A 74 -10.04 1.15 -1.92
CA ILE A 74 -10.72 0.64 -3.11
C ILE A 74 -11.39 -0.70 -2.83
N ILE A 75 -12.36 -1.05 -3.68
CA ILE A 75 -12.88 -2.41 -3.81
C ILE A 75 -12.50 -2.93 -5.19
N LEU A 76 -11.71 -3.99 -5.18
CA LEU A 76 -11.33 -4.76 -6.36
C LEU A 76 -12.38 -5.86 -6.58
N ARG A 77 -12.89 -6.00 -7.80
CA ARG A 77 -13.98 -6.94 -8.10
C ARG A 77 -13.60 -7.89 -9.21
N LYS A 78 -14.01 -9.15 -9.09
CA LYS A 78 -13.91 -10.12 -10.19
C LYS A 78 -14.62 -9.59 -11.45
N ASN A 79 -15.81 -9.02 -11.25
CA ASN A 79 -16.55 -8.27 -12.24
C ASN A 79 -16.67 -6.79 -11.80
N PRO A 80 -15.88 -5.88 -12.39
CA PRO A 80 -15.92 -4.45 -12.06
C PRO A 80 -17.31 -3.85 -12.24
N LYS A 81 -17.69 -2.94 -11.33
CA LYS A 81 -18.91 -2.14 -11.46
C LYS A 81 -18.63 -0.94 -12.35
N THR A 82 -19.50 -0.70 -13.31
CA THR A 82 -19.45 0.48 -14.18
C THR A 82 -19.42 1.77 -13.34
N ASN A 83 -18.62 2.72 -13.79
CA ASN A 83 -18.33 4.04 -13.23
C ASN A 83 -17.66 4.04 -11.86
N TYR A 84 -17.28 2.89 -11.31
CA TYR A 84 -16.67 2.83 -9.98
C TYR A 84 -15.34 3.60 -9.91
N PHE A 85 -14.41 3.32 -10.82
CA PHE A 85 -13.05 3.88 -10.77
C PHE A 85 -12.80 5.00 -11.80
N VAL A 86 -13.75 5.26 -12.70
CA VAL A 86 -13.54 6.19 -13.84
C VAL A 86 -13.18 7.60 -13.36
N ALA A 87 -13.86 8.12 -12.34
CA ALA A 87 -13.56 9.43 -11.78
C ALA A 87 -12.15 9.50 -11.16
N ALA A 88 -11.71 8.41 -10.51
CA ALA A 88 -10.39 8.31 -9.88
C ALA A 88 -9.24 8.36 -10.91
N LEU A 89 -9.49 8.01 -12.18
CA LEU A 89 -8.49 8.16 -13.25
C LEU A 89 -8.05 9.61 -13.48
N SER A 90 -8.83 10.60 -13.01
CA SER A 90 -8.46 12.01 -13.05
C SER A 90 -7.59 12.47 -11.87
N ASN A 91 -7.36 11.61 -10.86
CA ASN A 91 -6.43 11.89 -9.76
C ASN A 91 -4.99 11.69 -10.23
N VAL A 92 -4.56 12.61 -11.09
CA VAL A 92 -3.25 12.61 -11.73
C VAL A 92 -2.56 13.94 -11.44
N ASN A 93 -1.61 13.89 -10.52
CA ASN A 93 -0.64 14.97 -10.34
C ASN A 93 0.67 14.54 -11.00
N HIS A 94 1.03 15.20 -12.10
CA HIS A 94 2.31 14.96 -12.75
C HIS A 94 3.42 15.76 -12.09
N ILE A 95 4.62 15.15 -11.98
CA ILE A 95 5.85 15.89 -11.70
C ILE A 95 5.99 16.97 -12.78
N LYS A 96 5.88 18.25 -12.38
CA LYS A 96 5.86 19.40 -13.30
C LYS A 96 7.23 19.68 -13.94
N ASP A 97 8.30 19.06 -13.43
CA ASP A 97 9.64 19.28 -13.93
C ASP A 97 10.33 17.97 -14.35
N ARG A 98 10.54 17.80 -15.65
CA ARG A 98 11.50 16.83 -16.21
C ARG A 98 12.83 17.51 -16.58
N SER A 99 12.91 18.84 -16.50
CA SER A 99 14.13 19.60 -16.68
C SER A 99 14.80 19.80 -15.33
N HIS A 100 15.93 19.14 -15.10
CA HIS A 100 16.70 19.20 -13.85
C HIS A 100 16.14 18.34 -12.70
N ASN A 101 16.28 17.03 -12.83
CA ASN A 101 16.77 16.21 -11.72
C ASN A 101 17.86 15.28 -12.27
N ALA A 102 18.95 15.89 -12.73
CA ALA A 102 20.26 15.25 -12.69
C ALA A 102 20.79 15.17 -11.23
N ASP A 103 20.01 15.68 -10.27
CA ASP A 103 20.30 15.75 -8.83
C ASP A 103 19.35 14.88 -7.98
N ASP A 104 18.63 13.92 -8.57
CA ASP A 104 18.46 12.66 -7.83
C ASP A 104 19.77 11.93 -8.06
N PRO A 105 20.71 11.91 -7.09
CA PRO A 105 21.96 11.23 -7.31
C PRO A 105 21.58 9.76 -7.42
N SER A 106 21.45 9.30 -8.66
CA SER A 106 21.91 7.98 -9.03
C SER A 106 23.41 7.97 -8.72
N ILE A 107 23.72 7.84 -7.42
CA ILE A 107 25.04 7.46 -6.93
C ILE A 107 25.33 6.19 -7.72
N PRO A 108 26.42 6.15 -8.51
CA PRO A 108 26.80 4.95 -9.22
C PRO A 108 27.08 3.85 -8.19
N GLY A 109 26.08 3.00 -7.90
CA GLY A 109 26.17 1.97 -6.87
C GLY A 109 24.88 1.61 -6.12
N GLU A 110 23.88 2.50 -6.02
CA GLU A 110 22.69 2.24 -5.17
C GLU A 110 21.37 2.74 -5.80
N ASN A 111 20.77 1.93 -6.68
CA ASN A 111 19.35 2.02 -7.04
C ASN A 111 18.49 1.41 -5.90
N THR A 112 18.47 2.02 -4.72
CA THR A 112 17.82 1.46 -3.52
C THR A 112 16.33 1.81 -3.39
N LYS A 113 15.82 2.77 -4.17
CA LYS A 113 14.40 3.13 -4.19
C LYS A 113 13.75 2.80 -5.54
N ASP A 114 12.59 2.16 -5.48
CA ASP A 114 11.66 2.00 -6.57
C ASP A 114 10.62 3.12 -6.57
N ARG A 115 9.91 3.26 -7.69
CA ARG A 115 8.65 4.02 -7.77
C ARG A 115 7.52 3.12 -7.30
N GLY A 116 7.24 3.12 -6.00
CA GLY A 116 6.21 2.28 -5.41
C GLY A 116 4.81 2.84 -5.71
N HIS A 117 4.03 2.15 -6.53
CA HIS A 117 2.61 2.50 -6.72
C HIS A 117 1.80 2.28 -5.46
N PHE A 118 0.71 3.01 -5.25
CA PHE A 118 -0.26 2.71 -4.19
C PHE A 118 -1.31 1.72 -4.71
N ILE A 119 -1.90 2.04 -5.86
CA ILE A 119 -2.75 1.13 -6.62
C ILE A 119 -1.95 0.61 -7.81
N ALA A 120 -1.65 -0.69 -7.78
CA ALA A 120 -0.89 -1.38 -8.82
C ALA A 120 -1.62 -1.34 -10.18
N ASP A 121 -0.85 -1.26 -11.26
CA ASP A 121 -1.35 -1.36 -12.64
C ASP A 121 -2.11 -2.66 -12.90
N SER A 122 -1.65 -3.76 -12.31
CA SER A 122 -2.25 -5.09 -12.44
C SER A 122 -3.65 -5.21 -11.85
N PHE A 123 -4.13 -4.18 -11.15
CA PHE A 123 -5.49 -4.08 -10.64
C PHE A 123 -6.48 -3.44 -11.61
N ASP A 124 -6.03 -2.90 -12.75
CA ASP A 124 -6.89 -2.19 -13.72
C ASP A 124 -8.16 -2.97 -14.09
N LYS A 125 -8.01 -4.26 -14.41
CA LYS A 125 -9.11 -5.17 -14.81
C LYS A 125 -10.09 -5.52 -13.69
N TYR A 126 -9.76 -5.19 -12.44
CA TYR A 126 -10.64 -5.36 -11.28
C TYR A 126 -11.31 -4.06 -10.83
N LEU A 127 -10.91 -2.94 -11.44
CA LEU A 127 -11.39 -1.59 -11.13
C LEU A 127 -12.27 -1.02 -12.24
N LEU A 128 -11.98 -1.40 -13.49
CA LEU A 128 -12.63 -0.87 -14.69
C LEU A 128 -13.17 -2.01 -15.55
N THR A 129 -14.38 -1.84 -16.07
CA THR A 129 -14.93 -2.75 -17.09
C THR A 129 -14.07 -2.71 -18.37
N ASN A 130 -14.20 -3.72 -19.23
CA ASN A 130 -13.48 -3.74 -20.51
C ASN A 130 -13.81 -2.52 -21.38
N ASP A 131 -15.08 -2.10 -21.41
CA ASP A 131 -15.51 -0.93 -22.17
C ASP A 131 -14.89 0.35 -21.63
N GLU A 132 -14.79 0.50 -20.31
CA GLU A 132 -14.16 1.67 -19.68
C GLU A 132 -12.64 1.69 -19.88
N ARG A 133 -11.97 0.53 -19.83
CA ARG A 133 -10.54 0.43 -20.14
C ARG A 133 -10.25 0.87 -21.56
N ASN A 134 -11.10 0.46 -22.50
CA ASN A 134 -10.99 0.87 -23.91
C ASN A 134 -11.28 2.36 -24.10
N ALA A 135 -12.35 2.87 -23.47
CA ALA A 135 -12.77 4.27 -23.60
C ALA A 135 -11.82 5.26 -22.89
N ASN A 136 -11.16 4.84 -21.80
CA ASN A 136 -10.31 5.69 -20.96
C ASN A 136 -8.83 5.29 -21.00
N ASN A 137 -8.37 4.64 -22.08
CA ASN A 137 -7.01 4.12 -22.18
C ASN A 137 -5.93 5.19 -21.87
N SER A 138 -6.10 6.42 -22.36
CA SER A 138 -5.15 7.51 -22.10
C SER A 138 -5.08 7.86 -20.61
N GLN A 139 -6.22 8.05 -19.96
CA GLN A 139 -6.31 8.39 -18.55
C GLN A 139 -5.82 7.24 -17.65
N SER A 140 -6.13 6.00 -18.03
CA SER A 140 -5.62 4.79 -17.38
C SER A 140 -4.08 4.76 -17.41
N ASN A 141 -3.48 4.99 -18.58
CA ASN A 141 -2.02 5.03 -18.74
C ASN A 141 -1.38 6.18 -17.95
N GLN A 142 -2.08 7.30 -17.77
CA GLN A 142 -1.60 8.41 -16.94
C GLN A 142 -1.69 8.07 -15.45
N PHE A 143 -2.79 7.47 -15.00
CA PHE A 143 -3.02 7.12 -13.61
C PHE A 143 -2.08 6.02 -13.10
N PHE A 144 -1.97 4.92 -13.84
CA PHE A 144 -1.07 3.80 -13.52
C PHE A 144 0.36 4.04 -14.01
N GLY A 145 0.61 5.12 -14.75
CA GLY A 145 1.92 5.47 -15.24
C GLY A 145 2.88 5.94 -14.14
N ILE A 146 4.17 5.76 -14.38
CA ILE A 146 5.28 6.04 -13.43
C ILE A 146 5.46 7.50 -13.01
N ASN A 147 4.57 8.41 -13.42
CA ASN A 147 4.68 9.86 -13.21
C ASN A 147 3.46 10.45 -12.45
N ASN A 148 2.56 9.61 -11.94
CA ASN A 148 1.43 10.08 -11.13
C ASN A 148 1.82 10.10 -9.66
N ILE A 149 2.19 11.27 -9.12
CA ILE A 149 2.60 11.40 -7.70
C ILE A 149 1.43 11.23 -6.73
N SER A 150 0.18 11.26 -7.20
CA SER A 150 -0.99 10.91 -6.39
C SER A 150 -1.14 9.40 -6.20
N ASN A 151 -0.43 8.59 -6.99
CA ASN A 151 -0.45 7.13 -6.93
C ASN A 151 0.95 6.52 -6.81
N ILE A 152 2.00 7.33 -6.62
CA ILE A 152 3.40 6.86 -6.54
C ILE A 152 4.16 7.71 -5.53
N SER A 153 4.95 7.04 -4.69
CA SER A 153 6.04 7.67 -3.93
C SER A 153 7.31 6.79 -4.00
N PRO A 154 8.51 7.36 -3.77
CA PRO A 154 9.73 6.56 -3.61
C PRO A 154 9.55 5.53 -2.48
N GLN A 155 9.99 4.29 -2.72
CA GLN A 155 9.87 3.19 -1.76
C GLN A 155 11.10 2.29 -1.84
N ASP A 156 11.63 1.81 -0.72
CA ASP A 156 12.75 0.86 -0.69
C ASP A 156 12.45 -0.36 -1.56
N PHE A 157 13.40 -0.76 -2.42
CA PHE A 157 13.17 -1.84 -3.37
C PHE A 157 12.78 -3.16 -2.67
N ARG A 158 13.23 -3.38 -1.42
CA ARG A 158 12.88 -4.55 -0.60
C ARG A 158 11.48 -4.40 -0.02
N ALA A 159 11.03 -3.19 0.26
CA ALA A 159 9.67 -2.89 0.70
C ALA A 159 8.66 -2.94 -0.45
N ASN A 160 9.07 -2.58 -1.67
CA ASN A 160 8.23 -2.63 -2.86
C ASN A 160 8.12 -4.05 -3.44
N ARG A 161 9.27 -4.69 -3.72
CA ARG A 161 9.34 -6.00 -4.40
C ARG A 161 9.13 -7.16 -3.44
N ASN A 162 8.78 -8.32 -3.98
CA ASN A 162 8.70 -9.57 -3.22
C ASN A 162 9.94 -10.42 -3.47
N SER A 163 10.54 -10.97 -2.41
CA SER A 163 11.71 -11.85 -2.48
C SER A 163 11.63 -12.95 -1.40
N LYS A 164 12.61 -13.86 -1.39
CA LYS A 164 12.67 -14.91 -0.36
C LYS A 164 12.91 -14.34 1.04
N GLU A 165 13.66 -13.26 1.15
CA GLU A 165 14.04 -12.66 2.44
C GLU A 165 13.05 -11.56 2.87
N TYR A 166 12.53 -10.79 1.92
CA TYR A 166 11.68 -9.64 2.17
C TYR A 166 10.31 -9.80 1.52
N ALA A 167 9.27 -9.75 2.35
CA ALA A 167 7.89 -9.67 1.92
C ALA A 167 7.54 -8.19 1.73
N GLY A 168 7.71 -7.70 0.50
CA GLY A 168 7.28 -6.35 0.14
C GLY A 168 5.82 -6.28 -0.26
N GLN A 169 5.39 -5.08 -0.64
CA GLN A 169 4.04 -4.75 -1.08
C GLN A 169 3.55 -5.70 -2.18
N LEU A 170 4.43 -6.02 -3.15
CA LEU A 170 4.11 -6.94 -4.24
C LEU A 170 3.61 -8.31 -3.75
N ARG A 171 4.04 -8.80 -2.58
CA ARG A 171 3.55 -10.09 -2.02
C ARG A 171 2.05 -10.03 -1.77
N PHE A 172 1.58 -8.94 -1.17
CA PHE A 172 0.19 -8.76 -0.76
C PHE A 172 -0.69 -8.44 -1.97
N GLU A 173 -0.19 -7.63 -2.90
CA GLU A 173 -0.88 -7.39 -4.17
C GLU A 173 -1.05 -8.68 -4.99
N GLN A 174 -0.03 -9.54 -5.01
CA GLN A 174 -0.11 -10.86 -5.63
C GLN A 174 -1.14 -11.77 -4.96
N GLN A 175 -1.30 -11.71 -3.64
CA GLN A 175 -2.35 -12.47 -2.93
C GLN A 175 -3.74 -12.03 -3.39
N VAL A 176 -3.99 -10.72 -3.45
CA VAL A 176 -5.26 -10.16 -3.96
C VAL A 176 -5.52 -10.58 -5.39
N LYS A 177 -4.53 -10.42 -6.27
CA LYS A 177 -4.63 -10.81 -7.66
C LYS A 177 -4.93 -12.31 -7.79
N ASN A 178 -4.18 -13.17 -7.10
CA ASN A 178 -4.36 -14.61 -7.15
C ASN A 178 -5.75 -15.04 -6.66
N TYR A 179 -6.25 -14.41 -5.59
CA TYR A 179 -7.59 -14.64 -5.07
C TYR A 179 -8.66 -14.35 -6.13
N LEU A 180 -8.64 -13.15 -6.71
CA LEU A 180 -9.58 -12.75 -7.74
C LEU A 180 -9.43 -13.56 -9.04
N GLU A 181 -8.21 -13.93 -9.45
CA GLU A 181 -7.99 -14.74 -10.66
C GLU A 181 -8.58 -16.14 -10.53
N LYS A 182 -8.32 -16.80 -9.40
CA LYS A 182 -8.74 -18.19 -9.16
C LYS A 182 -10.22 -18.33 -8.84
N SER A 183 -10.86 -17.27 -8.33
CA SER A 183 -12.27 -17.37 -7.99
C SER A 183 -13.16 -17.63 -9.22
N THR A 184 -14.07 -18.57 -9.05
CA THR A 184 -15.18 -18.86 -9.97
C THR A 184 -16.44 -18.06 -9.64
N ASN A 185 -16.48 -17.41 -8.48
CA ASN A 185 -17.58 -16.57 -8.06
C ASN A 185 -17.45 -15.17 -8.70
N ALA A 186 -18.41 -14.83 -9.55
CA ALA A 186 -18.50 -13.56 -10.26
C ALA A 186 -18.65 -12.35 -9.33
N ASN A 187 -19.15 -12.57 -8.11
CA ASN A 187 -19.43 -11.52 -7.13
C ASN A 187 -18.30 -11.34 -6.12
N GLU A 188 -17.11 -11.93 -6.33
CA GLU A 188 -15.98 -11.70 -5.43
C GLU A 188 -15.54 -10.24 -5.44
N GLU A 189 -15.39 -9.73 -4.22
CA GLU A 189 -14.90 -8.39 -3.91
C GLU A 189 -13.80 -8.46 -2.86
N VAL A 190 -12.75 -7.68 -3.06
CA VAL A 190 -11.67 -7.48 -2.09
C VAL A 190 -11.61 -6.00 -1.73
N TYR A 191 -11.80 -5.71 -0.46
CA TYR A 191 -11.55 -4.38 0.07
C TYR A 191 -10.06 -4.20 0.33
N TYR A 192 -9.46 -3.17 -0.23
CA TYR A 192 -8.02 -2.91 -0.17
C TYR A 192 -7.79 -1.46 0.27
N GLU A 193 -7.03 -1.29 1.35
CA GLU A 193 -6.48 0.01 1.76
C GLU A 193 -4.97 -0.02 1.72
N ILE A 194 -4.38 1.06 1.24
CA ILE A 194 -2.95 1.32 1.36
C ILE A 194 -2.73 2.76 1.80
N GLU A 195 -1.84 2.95 2.76
CA GLU A 195 -1.52 4.26 3.31
C GLU A 195 -0.03 4.38 3.53
N GLU A 196 0.53 5.51 3.10
CA GLU A 196 1.89 5.89 3.47
C GLU A 196 1.89 6.35 4.91
N ILE A 197 2.81 5.78 5.70
CA ILE A 197 3.03 6.21 7.05
C ILE A 197 4.30 7.06 7.07
N LYS A 198 4.15 8.34 7.40
CA LYS A 198 5.26 9.30 7.52
C LYS A 198 5.14 10.18 8.77
N ILE A 199 6.28 10.66 9.24
CA ILE A 199 6.40 11.73 10.24
C ILE A 199 7.11 12.89 9.55
N GLU A 200 6.50 14.08 9.55
CA GLU A 200 6.95 15.20 8.73
C GLU A 200 7.11 14.77 7.25
N GLU A 201 8.31 14.86 6.67
CA GLU A 201 8.62 14.37 5.32
C GLU A 201 9.31 13.00 5.30
N LYS A 202 9.54 12.39 6.47
CA LYS A 202 10.20 11.08 6.56
C LYS A 202 9.17 9.96 6.41
N VAL A 203 9.23 9.25 5.29
CA VAL A 203 8.48 8.01 5.06
C VAL A 203 9.04 6.89 5.93
N LEU A 204 8.19 6.29 6.74
CA LEU A 204 8.52 5.20 7.66
C LEU A 204 8.15 3.83 7.08
N GLY A 205 7.23 3.80 6.14
CA GLY A 205 6.76 2.59 5.48
C GLY A 205 5.32 2.74 5.00
N ARG A 206 4.69 1.61 4.68
CA ARG A 206 3.29 1.57 4.23
C ARG A 206 2.46 0.61 5.05
N ARG A 207 1.23 1.02 5.35
CA ARG A 207 0.19 0.15 5.88
C ARG A 207 -0.59 -0.45 4.71
N ILE A 208 -0.87 -1.74 4.76
CA ILE A 208 -1.81 -2.39 3.84
C ILE A 208 -2.88 -3.11 4.66
N PHE A 209 -4.15 -2.89 4.33
CA PHE A 209 -5.27 -3.65 4.87
C PHE A 209 -6.05 -4.31 3.74
N ILE A 210 -6.37 -5.59 3.89
CA ILE A 210 -7.08 -6.40 2.91
C ILE A 210 -8.16 -7.20 3.62
N HIS A 211 -9.40 -7.04 3.16
CA HIS A 211 -10.54 -7.83 3.61
C HIS A 211 -11.18 -8.58 2.42
N TRP A 212 -11.48 -9.85 2.65
CA TRP A 212 -12.00 -10.79 1.65
C TRP A 212 -13.52 -10.93 1.82
N SER A 213 -14.29 -10.08 1.14
CA SER A 213 -15.71 -9.85 1.45
C SER A 213 -16.61 -11.10 1.37
N GLN A 214 -16.23 -12.12 0.61
CA GLN A 214 -16.98 -13.37 0.44
C GLN A 214 -16.19 -14.62 0.86
N SER A 215 -15.10 -14.47 1.60
CA SER A 215 -14.26 -15.59 2.06
C SER A 215 -14.10 -15.60 3.58
N ASP A 216 -13.91 -16.81 4.13
CA ASP A 216 -13.52 -17.02 5.52
C ASP A 216 -12.00 -16.81 5.74
N GLU A 217 -11.27 -16.41 4.69
CA GLU A 217 -9.86 -16.03 4.80
C GLU A 217 -9.68 -14.90 5.80
N ALA A 218 -8.64 -14.99 6.62
CA ALA A 218 -8.34 -13.96 7.59
C ALA A 218 -7.90 -12.66 6.89
N ASP A 219 -8.39 -11.54 7.40
CA ASP A 219 -7.95 -10.22 6.95
C ASP A 219 -6.43 -10.08 7.09
N ILE A 220 -5.83 -9.38 6.13
CA ILE A 220 -4.43 -9.00 6.19
C ILE A 220 -4.36 -7.57 6.65
N HIS A 221 -3.69 -7.32 7.77
CA HIS A 221 -3.42 -5.96 8.23
C HIS A 221 -1.94 -5.84 8.58
N VAL A 222 -1.17 -5.20 7.71
CA VAL A 222 0.29 -5.20 7.80
C VAL A 222 0.90 -3.81 7.76
N PHE A 223 2.04 -3.67 8.42
CA PHE A 223 2.99 -2.59 8.23
C PHE A 223 4.24 -3.14 7.54
N ILE A 224 4.61 -2.51 6.43
CA ILE A 224 5.82 -2.78 5.66
C ILE A 224 6.77 -1.61 5.90
N PRO A 225 7.82 -1.79 6.72
CA PRO A 225 8.80 -0.74 6.98
C PRO A 225 9.50 -0.28 5.70
N GLU A 226 9.82 1.01 5.63
CA GLU A 226 10.65 1.56 4.56
C GLU A 226 12.11 1.15 4.73
N ASP A 227 12.61 1.21 5.96
CA ASP A 227 13.94 0.74 6.33
C ASP A 227 13.83 -0.67 6.95
N ARG A 228 14.62 -1.59 6.42
CA ARG A 228 14.41 -3.05 6.47
C ARG A 228 15.66 -3.80 6.93
N ASP A 229 16.70 -3.08 7.36
CA ASP A 229 17.97 -3.60 7.86
C ASP A 229 17.96 -3.89 9.37
#